data_AF-A0A1A6FYC9-F1
#
_entry.id   AF-A0A1A6FYC9-F1
#
_cell.length_a   1.000
_cell.length_b   1.000
_cell.length_c   1.000
_cell.angle_alpha   90.00
_cell.angle_beta   90.00
_cell.angle_gamma   90.00
#
_symmetry.space_group_name_H-M   'P 1'
#
loop_
_entity.id
_entity.type
_entity.pdbx_description
1 polymer ?
#
loop_
_entity_poly.entity_id
_entity_poly.type
_entity_poly.pdbx_seq_one_letter_code
_entity_poly.pdbx_strand_id
1 'polypeptide(L)'
;MNTLLSRANSLFAFTLSVMAALTLGCILTTAFKDRSAPVRLHVSRILLKKVEDFTGPRKRSDLGFITFHISADLEKTFDWNVKQLFLYLSAEYSTKSNAVNQVVLWDKILLRGENPKLDLKDVKSKYFFFDDGHVDPGAEDKPSGWSLADNTQADGG
;
A
#
# COMPACT_ATOMS: atom_id res chain seq x y z
N MET A 1 -18.78 56.00 -20.67
CA MET A 1 -18.12 54.68 -20.60
C MET A 1 -18.69 53.88 -19.45
N ASN A 2 -19.64 52.99 -19.72
CA ASN A 2 -20.17 51.96 -18.80
C ASN A 2 -20.84 50.88 -19.67
N THR A 3 -20.08 50.27 -20.57
CA THR A 3 -20.60 49.21 -21.43
C THR A 3 -20.93 47.98 -20.59
N LEU A 4 -22.03 47.30 -20.90
CA LEU A 4 -22.45 46.06 -20.21
C LEU A 4 -21.32 45.02 -20.18
N LEU A 5 -20.46 45.00 -21.20
CA LEU A 5 -19.24 44.18 -21.26
C LEU A 5 -18.25 44.45 -20.12
N SER A 6 -18.04 45.71 -19.74
CA SER A 6 -17.10 46.06 -18.66
C SER A 6 -17.63 45.62 -17.29
N ARG A 7 -18.94 45.75 -17.06
CA ARG A 7 -19.60 45.25 -15.84
C ARG A 7 -19.56 43.73 -15.76
N ALA A 8 -19.84 43.04 -16.87
CA ALA A 8 -19.72 41.58 -16.94
C ALA A 8 -18.29 41.13 -16.64
N ASN A 9 -17.27 41.76 -17.23
CA ASN A 9 -15.86 41.44 -16.97
C ASN A 9 -15.49 41.56 -15.48
N SER A 10 -15.98 42.60 -14.79
CA SER A 10 -15.72 42.77 -13.35
C SER A 10 -16.37 41.67 -12.50
N LEU A 11 -17.58 41.22 -12.86
CA LEU A 11 -18.28 40.14 -12.17
C LEU A 11 -17.58 38.79 -12.39
N PHE A 12 -17.14 38.51 -13.62
CA PHE A 12 -16.36 37.32 -13.94
C PHE A 12 -15.01 37.31 -13.22
N ALA A 13 -14.27 38.42 -13.25
CA ALA A 13 -12.99 38.54 -12.55
C ALA A 13 -13.14 38.36 -11.03
N PHE A 14 -14.19 38.92 -10.42
CA PHE A 14 -14.50 38.73 -9.00
C PHE A 14 -14.86 37.29 -8.67
N THR A 15 -15.65 36.63 -9.51
CA THR A 15 -16.03 35.21 -9.29
C THR A 15 -14.80 34.32 -9.41
N LEU A 16 -13.93 34.58 -10.40
CA LEU A 16 -12.69 33.85 -10.60
C LEU A 16 -11.71 34.04 -9.43
N SER A 17 -11.61 35.27 -8.88
CA SER A 17 -10.72 35.54 -7.74
C SER A 17 -11.20 34.86 -6.46
N VAL A 18 -12.51 34.85 -6.19
CA VAL A 18 -13.09 34.12 -5.04
C VAL A 18 -12.85 32.62 -5.18
N MET A 19 -13.02 32.06 -6.38
CA MET A 19 -12.73 30.66 -6.63
C MET A 19 -11.25 30.33 -6.46
N ALA A 20 -10.35 31.18 -6.98
CA ALA A 20 -8.92 31.00 -6.81
C ALA A 20 -8.50 31.06 -5.34
N ALA A 21 -9.06 31.97 -4.55
CA ALA A 21 -8.79 32.05 -3.11
C ALA A 21 -9.28 30.80 -2.36
N LEU A 22 -10.47 30.30 -2.69
CA LEU A 22 -11.02 29.08 -2.08
C LEU A 22 -10.20 27.83 -2.45
N THR A 23 -9.78 27.69 -3.71
CA THR A 23 -8.94 26.55 -4.13
C THR A 23 -7.57 26.59 -3.47
N LEU A 24 -6.96 27.78 -3.34
CA LEU A 24 -5.71 27.95 -2.59
C LEU A 24 -5.89 27.57 -1.12
N GLY A 25 -6.97 28.00 -0.47
CA GLY A 25 -7.29 27.61 0.90
C GLY A 25 -7.44 26.09 1.08
N CYS A 26 -8.13 25.43 0.14
CA CYS A 26 -8.27 23.97 0.13
C CYS A 26 -6.91 23.26 -0.03
N ILE A 27 -6.05 23.75 -0.92
CA ILE A 27 -4.71 23.18 -1.14
C ILE A 27 -3.85 23.32 0.11
N LEU A 28 -3.78 24.52 0.69
CA LEU A 28 -3.01 24.78 1.90
C LEU A 28 -3.45 23.86 3.04
N THR A 29 -4.76 23.77 3.29
CA THR A 29 -5.32 22.90 4.35
C THR A 29 -4.99 21.42 4.10
N THR A 30 -4.97 20.99 2.83
CA THR A 30 -4.68 19.60 2.45
C THR A 30 -3.19 19.27 2.54
N ALA A 31 -2.33 20.26 2.26
CA ALA A 31 -0.87 20.11 2.26
C ALA A 31 -0.28 20.00 3.67
N PHE A 32 -0.82 20.74 4.65
CA PHE A 32 -0.35 20.70 6.04
C PHE A 32 -0.98 19.58 6.88
N LYS A 33 -1.71 18.65 6.26
CA LYS A 33 -2.39 17.58 6.97
C LYS A 33 -1.59 16.28 6.91
N ASP A 34 -1.09 15.87 8.07
CA ASP A 34 -0.43 14.58 8.24
C ASP A 34 -1.42 13.44 8.07
N ARG A 35 -1.13 12.53 7.12
CA ARG A 35 -1.94 11.34 6.82
C ARG A 35 -1.29 10.05 7.32
N SER A 36 -0.28 10.16 8.18
CA SER A 36 0.40 9.00 8.74
C SER A 36 -0.53 8.23 9.67
N ALA A 37 -0.70 6.95 9.39
CA ALA A 37 -1.44 6.02 10.20
C ALA A 37 -0.47 5.03 10.87
N PRO A 38 -0.57 4.81 12.18
CA PRO A 38 0.22 3.77 12.82
C PRO A 38 -0.25 2.40 12.32
N VAL A 39 0.64 1.71 11.60
CA VAL A 39 0.44 0.34 11.13
C VAL A 39 1.35 -0.59 11.92
N ARG A 40 0.77 -1.61 12.54
CA ARG A 40 1.48 -2.70 13.20
C ARG A 40 1.29 -3.96 12.38
N LEU A 41 2.36 -4.43 11.77
CA LEU A 41 2.38 -5.68 11.02
C LEU A 41 3.12 -6.74 11.85
N HIS A 42 2.48 -7.88 12.07
CA HIS A 42 3.09 -9.04 12.73
C HIS A 42 2.97 -10.27 11.83
N VAL A 43 4.09 -10.82 11.39
CA VAL A 43 4.12 -12.03 10.57
C VAL A 43 4.22 -13.24 11.49
N SER A 44 3.20 -14.10 11.49
CA SER A 44 3.14 -15.23 12.42
C SER A 44 3.69 -16.53 11.86
N ARG A 45 3.52 -16.78 10.55
CA ARG A 45 4.03 -18.01 9.96
C ARG A 45 4.36 -17.83 8.48
N ILE A 46 5.54 -18.30 8.10
CA ILE A 46 5.98 -18.39 6.71
C ILE A 46 6.09 -19.88 6.41
N LEU A 47 5.40 -20.35 5.38
CA LEU A 47 5.44 -21.73 4.94
C LEU A 47 5.84 -21.76 3.47
N LEU A 48 6.87 -22.54 3.16
CA LEU A 48 7.36 -22.77 1.81
C LEU A 48 7.04 -24.21 1.45
N LYS A 49 6.38 -24.41 0.31
CA LYS A 49 6.10 -25.73 -0.24
C LYS A 49 6.70 -25.83 -1.63
N LYS A 50 7.57 -26.82 -1.83
CA LYS A 50 8.04 -27.16 -3.17
C LYS A 50 6.89 -27.73 -4.00
N VAL A 51 6.62 -27.11 -5.14
CA VAL A 51 5.58 -27.55 -6.08
C VAL A 51 6.23 -27.81 -7.43
N GLU A 52 5.80 -28.87 -8.10
CA GLU A 52 6.24 -29.12 -9.48
C GLU A 52 5.46 -28.19 -10.40
N ASP A 53 6.18 -27.35 -11.16
CA ASP A 53 5.55 -26.46 -12.12
C ASP A 53 5.11 -27.26 -13.35
N PHE A 54 3.81 -27.34 -13.58
CA PHE A 54 3.23 -28.07 -14.72
C PHE A 54 3.21 -27.24 -16.02
N THR A 55 3.60 -25.96 -15.94
CA THR A 55 3.44 -24.97 -17.01
C THR A 55 4.68 -24.81 -17.92
N GLY A 56 5.78 -25.53 -17.66
CA GLY A 56 7.04 -25.41 -18.40
C GLY A 56 7.96 -26.64 -18.28
N PRO A 57 9.15 -26.64 -18.89
CA PRO A 57 10.04 -27.80 -18.91
C PRO A 57 10.59 -28.11 -17.51
N ARG A 58 9.88 -28.97 -16.76
CA ARG A 58 10.32 -29.67 -15.53
C ARG A 58 11.22 -28.86 -14.57
N LYS A 59 10.94 -27.58 -14.37
CA LYS A 59 11.55 -26.80 -13.29
C LYS A 59 10.68 -26.96 -12.04
N ARG A 60 11.33 -27.22 -10.90
CA ARG A 60 10.66 -27.23 -9.60
C ARG A 60 10.71 -25.81 -9.07
N SER A 61 9.55 -25.21 -8.82
CA SER A 61 9.46 -23.89 -8.20
C SER A 61 8.98 -24.03 -6.76
N ASP A 62 9.52 -23.21 -5.87
CA ASP A 62 9.10 -23.20 -4.49
C ASP A 62 7.92 -22.23 -4.32
N LEU A 63 6.76 -22.78 -3.95
CA LEU A 63 5.52 -22.05 -3.69
C LEU A 63 5.51 -21.58 -2.24
N GLY A 64 5.55 -20.27 -2.02
CA GLY A 64 5.42 -19.69 -0.70
C GLY A 64 4.00 -19.30 -0.34
N PHE A 65 3.61 -19.56 0.91
CA PHE A 65 2.42 -19.00 1.54
C PHE A 65 2.76 -18.42 2.90
N ILE A 66 2.29 -17.19 3.13
CA ILE A 66 2.56 -16.44 4.36
C ILE A 66 1.25 -16.21 5.10
N THR A 67 1.29 -16.39 6.41
CA THR A 67 0.22 -16.04 7.34
C THR A 67 0.67 -14.88 8.20
N PHE A 68 -0.08 -13.80 8.16
CA PHE A 68 0.24 -12.55 8.84
C PHE A 68 -0.96 -12.00 9.60
N HIS A 69 -0.66 -11.13 10.55
CA HIS A 69 -1.60 -10.35 11.32
C HIS A 69 -1.29 -8.88 11.05
N ILE A 70 -2.30 -8.11 10.71
CA ILE A 70 -2.16 -6.69 10.46
C ILE A 70 -3.15 -5.94 11.33
N SER A 71 -2.62 -5.01 12.11
CA SER A 71 -3.38 -4.09 12.93
C SER A 71 -3.04 -2.66 12.51
N ALA A 72 -4.00 -1.93 11.94
CA ALA A 72 -3.80 -0.57 11.48
C ALA A 72 -4.98 0.30 11.88
N ASP A 73 -4.68 1.50 12.38
CA ASP A 73 -5.70 2.51 12.64
C ASP A 73 -5.70 3.56 11.50
N LEU A 74 -6.61 3.38 10.55
CA LEU A 74 -6.74 4.23 9.36
C LEU A 74 -7.79 5.34 9.55
N GLU A 75 -8.31 5.52 10.77
CA GLU A 75 -9.37 6.49 11.07
C GLU A 75 -8.96 7.91 10.67
N LYS A 76 -7.69 8.27 10.88
CA LYS A 76 -7.14 9.59 10.54
C LYS A 76 -6.88 9.77 9.05
N THR A 77 -6.75 8.68 8.30
CA THR A 77 -6.47 8.70 6.85
C THR A 77 -7.74 8.95 6.03
N PHE A 78 -8.91 8.58 6.55
CA PHE A 78 -10.19 8.92 5.93
C PHE A 78 -10.60 10.36 6.27
N ASP A 79 -10.59 11.23 5.26
CA ASP A 79 -11.07 12.60 5.38
C ASP A 79 -12.04 12.98 4.24
N TRP A 80 -12.50 14.23 4.21
CA TRP A 80 -13.58 14.67 3.32
C TRP A 80 -13.31 14.38 1.83
N ASN A 81 -12.04 14.34 1.44
CA ASN A 81 -11.59 14.02 0.08
C ASN A 81 -11.40 12.51 -0.14
N VAL A 82 -10.86 11.76 0.83
CA VAL A 82 -10.54 10.33 0.69
C VAL A 82 -11.80 9.47 0.82
N LYS A 83 -12.26 8.91 -0.31
CA LYS A 83 -13.46 8.05 -0.37
C LYS A 83 -13.13 6.55 -0.32
N GLN A 84 -11.92 6.19 -0.72
CA GLN A 84 -11.47 4.81 -0.89
C GLN A 84 -9.97 4.74 -0.61
N LEU A 85 -9.55 3.68 0.08
CA LEU A 85 -8.15 3.33 0.31
C LEU A 85 -7.86 1.98 -0.33
N PHE A 86 -6.75 1.91 -1.07
CA PHE A 86 -6.21 0.66 -1.61
C PHE A 86 -5.05 0.23 -0.71
N LEU A 87 -5.27 -0.84 0.03
CA LEU A 87 -4.24 -1.46 0.86
C LEU A 87 -3.66 -2.64 0.10
N TYR A 88 -2.35 -2.76 0.13
CA TYR A 88 -1.66 -3.95 -0.35
C TYR A 88 -0.48 -4.25 0.57
N LEU A 89 -0.18 -5.54 0.70
CA LEU A 89 0.98 -6.04 1.41
C LEU A 89 1.92 -6.63 0.37
N SER A 90 3.12 -6.07 0.26
CA SER A 90 4.20 -6.64 -0.55
C SER A 90 5.27 -7.27 0.34
N ALA A 91 5.82 -8.39 -0.10
CA ALA A 91 7.07 -8.91 0.41
C ALA A 91 8.19 -8.52 -0.55
N GLU A 92 9.27 -8.01 0.03
CA GLU A 92 10.53 -7.76 -0.65
C GLU A 92 11.56 -8.77 -0.15
N TYR A 93 12.26 -9.42 -1.07
CA TYR A 93 13.30 -10.38 -0.75
C TYR A 93 14.44 -10.31 -1.78
N SER A 94 15.64 -10.67 -1.34
CA SER A 94 16.84 -10.67 -2.18
C SER A 94 17.25 -12.10 -2.50
N THR A 95 17.64 -12.36 -3.75
CA THR A 95 18.18 -13.65 -4.19
C THR A 95 19.57 -13.47 -4.79
N LYS A 96 20.34 -14.56 -4.90
CA LYS A 96 21.68 -14.52 -5.51
C LYS A 96 21.67 -13.99 -6.95
N SER A 97 20.54 -14.14 -7.66
CA SER A 97 20.39 -13.66 -9.03
C SER A 97 19.85 -12.24 -9.13
N ASN A 98 19.09 -11.76 -8.13
CA ASN A 98 18.41 -10.46 -8.18
C ASN A 98 18.47 -9.76 -6.84
N ALA A 99 18.97 -8.53 -6.85
CA ALA A 99 19.14 -7.73 -5.63
C ALA A 99 17.81 -7.38 -4.95
N VAL A 100 16.74 -7.14 -5.73
CA VAL A 100 15.41 -6.78 -5.22
C VAL A 100 14.34 -7.55 -6.00
N ASN A 101 13.61 -8.43 -5.32
CA ASN A 101 12.38 -9.05 -5.83
C ASN A 101 11.21 -8.58 -4.95
N GLN A 102 10.17 -8.01 -5.57
CA GLN A 102 8.98 -7.54 -4.88
C GLN A 102 7.75 -8.30 -5.37
N VAL A 103 6.96 -8.84 -4.45
CA VAL A 103 5.72 -9.56 -4.77
C VAL A 103 4.58 -9.09 -3.88
N VAL A 104 3.39 -8.89 -4.46
CA VAL A 104 2.18 -8.53 -3.71
C VAL A 104 1.54 -9.81 -3.19
N LEU A 105 1.39 -9.92 -1.86
CA LEU A 105 0.84 -11.08 -1.18
C LEU A 105 -0.65 -10.96 -0.91
N TRP A 106 -1.13 -9.74 -0.67
CA TRP A 106 -2.49 -9.47 -0.26
C TRP A 106 -2.90 -8.05 -0.62
N ASP A 107 -4.17 -7.86 -0.93
CA ASP A 107 -4.79 -6.58 -1.23
C ASP A 107 -6.17 -6.48 -0.58
N LYS A 108 -6.55 -5.27 -0.17
CA LYS A 108 -7.90 -4.95 0.28
C LYS A 108 -8.25 -3.52 -0.05
N ILE A 109 -9.46 -3.33 -0.54
CA ILE A 109 -10.06 -2.02 -0.73
C ILE A 109 -10.90 -1.73 0.51
N LEU A 110 -10.65 -0.58 1.15
CA LEU A 110 -11.51 -0.05 2.21
C LEU A 110 -12.28 1.16 1.70
N LEU A 111 -13.58 1.16 1.92
CA LEU A 111 -14.47 2.26 1.54
C LEU A 111 -14.80 3.15 2.74
N ARG A 112 -15.07 4.44 2.47
CA ARG A 112 -15.56 5.35 3.50
C ARG A 112 -16.90 4.86 4.05
N GLY A 113 -16.97 4.70 5.37
CA GLY A 113 -18.15 4.19 6.09
C GLY A 113 -17.98 2.75 6.57
N GLU A 114 -16.97 2.03 6.08
CA GLU A 114 -16.52 0.79 6.70
C GLU A 114 -15.71 1.08 7.97
N ASN A 115 -15.46 0.03 8.77
CA ASN A 115 -14.64 0.18 9.97
C ASN A 115 -13.21 0.59 9.59
N PRO A 116 -12.74 1.79 9.98
CA PRO A 116 -11.40 2.25 9.61
C PRO A 116 -10.30 1.57 10.43
N LYS A 117 -10.65 0.89 11.53
CA LYS A 117 -9.73 0.09 12.34
C LYS A 117 -9.63 -1.30 11.75
N LEU A 118 -8.50 -1.57 11.12
CA LEU A 118 -8.18 -2.87 10.54
C LEU A 118 -7.52 -3.72 11.62
N ASP A 119 -8.19 -4.76 12.11
CA ASP A 119 -7.59 -5.81 12.94
C ASP A 119 -7.86 -7.16 12.27
N LEU A 120 -6.88 -7.63 11.51
CA LEU A 120 -6.95 -8.90 10.81
C LEU A 120 -5.95 -9.87 11.41
N LYS A 121 -6.45 -11.04 11.83
CA LYS A 121 -5.66 -12.09 12.48
C LYS A 121 -5.61 -13.33 11.58
N ASP A 122 -4.44 -13.96 11.52
CA ASP A 122 -4.20 -15.21 10.79
C ASP A 122 -4.66 -15.15 9.32
N VAL A 123 -4.43 -14.01 8.66
CA VAL A 123 -4.77 -13.85 7.25
C VAL A 123 -3.73 -14.55 6.40
N LYS A 124 -4.22 -15.39 5.48
CA LYS A 124 -3.39 -16.05 4.47
C LYS A 124 -3.18 -15.12 3.28
N SER A 125 -1.99 -15.17 2.69
CA SER A 125 -1.69 -14.51 1.42
C SER A 125 -2.70 -14.95 0.34
N LYS A 126 -3.27 -13.98 -0.37
CA LYS A 126 -4.22 -14.20 -1.47
C LYS A 126 -3.50 -14.66 -2.73
N TYR A 127 -2.32 -14.09 -2.98
CA TYR A 127 -1.46 -14.45 -4.08
C TYR A 127 -0.31 -15.30 -3.57
N PHE A 128 -0.13 -16.46 -4.20
CA PHE A 128 1.06 -17.26 -4.00
C PHE A 128 2.22 -16.62 -4.75
N PHE A 129 3.41 -16.71 -4.19
CA PHE A 129 4.63 -16.32 -4.90
C PHE A 129 5.44 -17.55 -5.24
N PHE A 130 6.06 -17.51 -6.41
CA PHE A 130 6.95 -18.53 -6.94
C PHE A 130 8.36 -17.98 -6.86
N ASP A 131 9.26 -18.74 -6.24
CA ASP A 131 10.70 -18.47 -6.31
C ASP A 131 11.36 -19.55 -7.18
N ASP A 132 12.27 -19.11 -8.05
CA ASP A 132 13.14 -19.99 -8.85
C ASP A 132 14.36 -20.47 -8.04
N GLY A 133 14.58 -19.88 -6.86
CA GLY A 133 15.59 -20.30 -5.90
C GLY A 133 15.28 -21.67 -5.31
N HIS A 134 16.25 -22.60 -5.35
CA HIS A 134 16.15 -23.86 -4.62
C HIS A 134 16.26 -23.61 -3.11
N VAL A 135 15.16 -23.82 -2.37
CA VAL A 135 15.17 -23.91 -0.91
C VAL A 135 15.42 -25.37 -0.51
N ASP A 136 16.44 -25.59 0.32
CA ASP A 136 16.75 -26.90 0.88
C ASP A 136 15.69 -27.30 1.92
N PRO A 137 15.23 -28.57 1.91
CA PRO A 137 14.09 -29.05 2.70
C PRO A 137 14.30 -29.11 4.22
N GLY A 138 15.39 -28.52 4.75
CA GLY A 138 15.73 -28.48 6.17
C GLY A 138 15.83 -27.07 6.76
N ALA A 139 15.53 -26.01 6.01
CA ALA A 139 15.51 -24.64 6.53
C ALA A 139 14.16 -24.35 7.23
N GLU A 140 14.00 -24.87 8.45
CA GLU A 140 12.90 -24.47 9.35
C GLU A 140 13.09 -23.04 9.89
N ASP A 141 14.27 -22.46 9.68
CA ASP A 141 14.55 -21.07 9.95
C ASP A 141 14.86 -20.32 8.66
N LYS A 142 14.22 -19.14 8.53
CA LYS A 142 14.42 -18.07 7.54
C LYS A 142 15.55 -18.36 6.53
N PRO A 143 15.26 -18.46 5.23
CA PRO A 143 16.34 -18.60 4.26
C PRO A 143 17.25 -17.37 4.38
N SER A 144 18.57 -17.58 4.27
CA SER A 144 19.63 -16.64 4.65
C SER A 144 19.71 -15.31 3.86
N GLY A 145 18.67 -15.00 3.07
CA GLY A 145 18.47 -13.73 2.36
C GLY A 145 17.10 -13.08 2.59
N TRP A 146 16.28 -13.60 3.51
CA TRP A 146 14.94 -13.09 3.80
C TRP A 146 14.98 -12.11 4.97
N SER A 147 15.36 -10.86 4.68
CA SER A 147 15.02 -9.74 5.55
C SER A 147 13.77 -9.07 5.00
N LEU A 148 12.64 -9.22 5.68
CA LEU A 148 11.55 -8.26 5.53
C LEU A 148 12.10 -6.94 6.07
N ALA A 149 12.39 -5.99 5.17
CA ALA A 149 12.69 -4.64 5.57
C ALA A 149 11.44 -4.09 6.26
N ASP A 150 11.53 -3.88 7.57
CA ASP A 150 10.50 -3.19 8.33
C ASP A 150 10.62 -1.70 7.97
N ASN A 151 10.02 -1.31 6.84
CA ASN A 151 10.00 0.08 6.36
C ASN A 151 9.00 0.93 7.17
N THR A 152 8.94 0.75 8.49
CA THR A 152 8.29 1.66 9.44
C THR A 152 9.16 2.86 9.79
N GLN A 153 10.05 3.27 8.87
CA GLN A 153 10.63 4.62 8.88
C GLN A 153 9.79 5.48 7.94
N ALA A 154 8.77 6.12 8.53
CA ALA A 154 8.19 7.32 7.96
C ALA A 154 9.33 8.30 7.71
N ASP A 155 9.57 8.57 6.42
CA ASP A 155 10.50 9.58 5.95
C ASP A 155 10.03 10.95 6.45
N GLY A 156 10.58 11.34 7.59
CA GLY A 156 10.48 12.69 8.13
C GLY A 156 11.68 13.49 7.61
N GLY A 157 11.43 14.27 6.56
CA GLY A 157 12.30 15.31 6.03
C GLY A 157 11.48 16.53 5.65
#